data_AF-K0BB55-F1
#
_entry.id   AF-K0BB55-F1
#
_cell.length_a   1.000
_cell.length_b   1.000
_cell.length_c   1.000
_cell.angle_alpha   90.00
_cell.angle_beta   90.00
_cell.angle_gamma   90.00
#
_symmetry.space_group_name_H-M   'P 1'
#
loop_
_entity.id
_entity.type
_entity.pdbx_description
1 polymer ?
#
loop_
_entity_poly.entity_id
_entity_poly.type
_entity_poly.pdbx_seq_one_letter_code
_entity_poly.pdbx_strand_id
1 'polypeptide(L)'
;MKAIDSIKDEVEKIMDNDSAHDFAHVMRVYKNAQKICKKEKANEKLILTAALLHDIVSYPKSDKRSKLSSIHSAKKAKQILKKYDFTKEEIMIVCDAIRDHSFSQNKKPATLEGKILQDADRLDAIGAIGVARVFATGGSLKRPFYNIDDPFCKTRIPNDKIWTVDHFYQKLLKLESLMNTKSGKIEAKKRTKVLREFLKQLSQEV
;
A
#
# COMPACT_ATOMS: atom_id res chain seq x y z
N MET A 1 1.14 23.94 -3.14
CA MET A 1 2.21 23.57 -2.18
C MET A 1 1.79 23.86 -0.75
N LYS A 2 1.56 25.11 -0.33
CA LYS A 2 1.15 25.44 1.07
C LYS A 2 0.10 24.51 1.70
N ALA A 3 -0.99 24.21 0.99
CA ALA A 3 -2.03 23.31 1.50
C ALA A 3 -1.57 21.84 1.67
N ILE A 4 -0.75 21.32 0.77
CA ILE A 4 -0.22 19.94 0.87
C ILE A 4 0.76 19.83 2.03
N ASP A 5 1.60 20.85 2.20
CA ASP A 5 2.57 20.91 3.31
C ASP A 5 1.84 20.96 4.66
N SER A 6 0.79 21.78 4.79
CA SER A 6 -0.04 21.82 6.01
C SER A 6 -0.78 20.50 6.27
N ILE A 7 -1.31 19.85 5.23
CA ILE A 7 -1.94 18.52 5.37
C ILE A 7 -0.91 17.49 5.83
N LYS A 8 0.31 17.53 5.29
CA LYS A 8 1.38 16.62 5.70
C LYS A 8 1.71 16.80 7.18
N ASP A 9 1.84 18.03 7.66
CA ASP A 9 2.10 18.32 9.07
C ASP A 9 0.94 17.86 9.98
N GLU A 10 -0.31 17.98 9.51
CA GLU A 10 -1.50 17.47 10.23
C GLU A 10 -1.49 15.93 10.29
N VAL A 11 -1.12 15.25 9.19
CA VAL A 11 -1.01 13.78 9.15
C VAL A 11 0.10 13.27 10.05
N GLU A 12 1.27 13.91 10.03
CA GLU A 12 2.42 13.53 10.88
C GLU A 12 2.07 13.59 12.38
N LYS A 13 1.22 14.56 12.79
CA LYS A 13 0.74 14.67 14.17
C LYS A 13 -0.35 13.66 14.54
N ILE A 14 -1.10 13.15 13.57
CA ILE A 14 -2.23 12.24 13.80
C ILE A 14 -1.77 10.78 13.82
N MET A 15 -0.79 10.43 13.00
CA MET A 15 -0.34 9.05 12.86
C MET A 15 0.49 8.61 14.07
N ASP A 16 0.03 7.54 14.72
CA ASP A 16 0.75 6.88 15.80
C ASP A 16 1.66 5.77 15.22
N ASN A 17 2.87 5.62 15.76
CA ASN A 17 3.95 4.85 15.15
C ASN A 17 3.85 3.34 15.44
N ASP A 18 3.14 2.59 14.60
CA ASP A 18 3.41 1.14 14.44
C ASP A 18 4.38 0.92 13.26
N SER A 19 5.44 0.16 13.52
CA SER A 19 6.54 -0.23 12.62
C SER A 19 6.17 -0.62 11.18
N ALA A 20 4.94 -1.08 10.93
CA ALA A 20 4.49 -1.54 9.60
C ALA A 20 3.57 -0.56 8.84
N HIS A 21 2.99 0.41 9.55
CA HIS A 21 2.02 1.40 9.04
C HIS A 21 2.34 2.82 9.55
N ASP A 22 3.64 3.12 9.63
CA ASP A 22 4.16 4.38 10.14
C ASP A 22 4.05 5.52 9.12
N PHE A 23 4.30 6.75 9.58
CA PHE A 23 4.41 7.91 8.70
C PHE A 23 5.44 7.68 7.57
N ALA A 24 6.46 6.85 7.80
CA ALA A 24 7.43 6.48 6.78
C ALA A 24 6.78 5.71 5.62
N HIS A 25 5.83 4.79 5.89
CA HIS A 25 5.02 4.15 4.84
C HIS A 25 4.28 5.17 4.00
N VAL A 26 3.54 6.09 4.63
CA VAL A 26 2.81 7.16 3.92
C VAL A 26 3.75 7.97 3.03
N MET A 27 4.94 8.33 3.54
CA MET A 27 5.92 9.09 2.75
C MET A 27 6.56 8.29 1.62
N ARG A 28 6.71 6.96 1.73
CA ARG A 28 7.16 6.11 0.60
C ARG A 28 6.07 6.00 -0.45
N VAL A 29 4.80 5.84 -0.05
CA VAL A 29 3.64 5.86 -0.96
C VAL A 29 3.55 7.21 -1.67
N TYR A 30 3.69 8.32 -0.94
CA TYR A 30 3.75 9.67 -1.51
C TYR A 30 4.84 9.81 -2.58
N LYS A 31 6.06 9.34 -2.30
CA LYS A 31 7.17 9.36 -3.26
C LYS A 31 6.90 8.48 -4.49
N ASN A 32 6.29 7.31 -4.31
CA ASN A 32 5.89 6.46 -5.44
C ASN A 32 4.81 7.16 -6.28
N ALA A 33 3.78 7.70 -5.65
CA ALA A 33 2.67 8.41 -6.28
C ALA A 33 3.17 9.61 -7.08
N GLN A 34 4.10 10.40 -6.53
CA GLN A 34 4.72 11.53 -7.22
C GLN A 34 5.44 11.09 -8.51
N LYS A 35 6.23 10.00 -8.45
CA LYS A 35 6.96 9.48 -9.62
C LYS A 35 6.02 8.98 -10.71
N ILE A 36 4.95 8.30 -10.33
CA ILE A 36 3.92 7.81 -11.26
C ILE A 36 3.16 9.01 -11.87
N CYS A 37 2.71 9.93 -11.03
CA CYS A 37 1.96 11.13 -11.43
C CYS A 37 2.68 11.93 -12.52
N LYS A 38 3.99 12.15 -12.37
CA LYS A 38 4.81 12.85 -13.37
C LYS A 38 4.83 12.15 -14.73
N LYS A 39 4.84 10.81 -14.75
CA LYS A 39 4.87 10.01 -15.98
C LYS A 39 3.49 9.89 -16.64
N GLU A 40 2.45 9.78 -15.83
CA GLU A 40 1.06 9.63 -16.30
C GLU A 40 0.36 10.99 -16.55
N LYS A 41 1.03 12.12 -16.27
CA LYS A 41 0.53 13.50 -16.45
C LYS A 41 -0.83 13.75 -15.77
N ALA A 42 -0.98 13.23 -14.56
CA ALA A 42 -2.20 13.37 -13.76
C ALA A 42 -2.15 14.60 -12.83
N ASN A 43 -3.26 14.88 -12.12
CA ASN A 43 -3.32 16.01 -11.20
C ASN A 43 -2.52 15.73 -9.91
N GLU A 44 -1.33 16.33 -9.81
CA GLU A 44 -0.41 16.15 -8.69
C GLU A 44 -1.01 16.59 -7.35
N LYS A 45 -1.81 17.67 -7.32
CA LYS A 45 -2.48 18.14 -6.08
C LYS A 45 -3.35 17.02 -5.49
N LEU A 46 -4.22 16.43 -6.29
CA LEU A 46 -5.18 15.43 -5.83
C LEU A 46 -4.49 14.13 -5.41
N ILE A 47 -3.52 13.66 -6.21
CA ILE A 47 -2.83 12.39 -5.96
C ILE A 47 -1.98 12.44 -4.70
N LEU A 48 -1.19 13.51 -4.54
CA LEU A 48 -0.31 13.65 -3.39
C LEU A 48 -1.10 13.85 -2.10
N THR A 49 -2.20 14.60 -2.15
CA THR A 49 -3.11 14.71 -1.01
C THR A 49 -3.78 13.38 -0.68
N ALA A 50 -4.22 12.61 -1.68
CA ALA A 50 -4.78 11.28 -1.45
C ALA A 50 -3.74 10.33 -0.84
N ALA A 51 -2.49 10.38 -1.29
CA ALA A 51 -1.39 9.59 -0.74
C ALA A 51 -1.07 9.93 0.72
N LEU A 52 -1.13 11.20 1.12
CA LEU A 52 -0.94 11.60 2.53
C LEU A 52 -2.05 11.07 3.45
N LEU A 53 -3.28 10.98 2.92
CA LEU A 53 -4.47 10.71 3.74
C LEU A 53 -4.97 9.26 3.66
N HIS A 54 -4.41 8.41 2.79
CA HIS A 54 -5.01 7.12 2.46
C HIS A 54 -5.17 6.15 3.64
N ASP A 55 -4.23 6.19 4.58
CA ASP A 55 -4.15 5.30 5.74
C ASP A 55 -4.21 6.06 7.08
N ILE A 56 -4.76 7.28 7.08
CA ILE A 56 -4.91 8.10 8.30
C ILE A 56 -5.81 7.44 9.38
N VAL A 57 -6.66 6.49 8.98
CA VAL A 57 -7.36 5.59 9.89
C VAL A 57 -6.96 4.14 9.58
N SER A 58 -6.11 3.57 10.41
CA SER A 58 -5.69 2.18 10.32
C SER A 58 -6.16 1.38 11.53
N TYR A 59 -6.71 0.19 11.29
CA TYR A 59 -7.02 -0.77 12.35
C TYR A 59 -6.05 -1.95 12.24
N PRO A 60 -5.66 -2.59 13.37
CA PRO A 60 -4.84 -3.79 13.34
C PRO A 60 -5.44 -4.86 12.41
N LYS A 61 -4.58 -5.62 11.70
CA LYS A 61 -5.05 -6.64 10.75
C LYS A 61 -5.86 -7.77 11.41
N SER A 62 -5.69 -7.97 12.72
CA SER A 62 -6.49 -8.91 13.54
C SER A 62 -7.91 -8.40 13.83
N ASP A 63 -8.17 -7.11 13.68
CA ASP A 63 -9.47 -6.50 13.94
C ASP A 63 -10.43 -6.70 12.74
N LYS A 64 -11.69 -7.05 13.01
CA LYS A 64 -12.75 -7.16 11.98
C LYS A 64 -12.97 -5.84 11.24
N ARG A 65 -12.68 -4.71 11.90
CA ARG A 65 -12.76 -3.35 11.34
C ARG A 65 -11.66 -3.03 10.34
N SER A 66 -10.61 -3.84 10.22
CA SER A 66 -9.53 -3.63 9.24
C SER A 66 -10.03 -3.50 7.79
N LYS A 67 -11.16 -4.12 7.45
CA LYS A 67 -11.80 -3.96 6.14
C LYS A 67 -12.41 -2.58 5.90
N LEU A 68 -12.66 -1.82 6.97
CA LEU A 68 -13.27 -0.49 6.97
C LEU A 68 -12.23 0.64 7.00
N SER A 69 -10.94 0.34 7.16
CA SER A 69 -9.87 1.34 7.26
C SER A 69 -9.90 2.34 6.09
N SER A 70 -9.89 1.88 4.84
CA SER A 70 -9.94 2.77 3.67
C SER A 70 -11.21 3.63 3.61
N ILE A 71 -12.36 3.07 4.02
CA ILE A 71 -13.63 3.80 4.07
C ILE A 71 -13.58 4.88 5.16
N HIS A 72 -13.03 4.57 6.33
CA HIS A 72 -12.91 5.52 7.44
C HIS A 72 -11.85 6.59 7.16
N SER A 73 -10.73 6.23 6.53
CA SER A 73 -9.74 7.17 6.02
C SER A 73 -10.38 8.14 5.03
N ALA A 74 -11.19 7.67 4.08
CA ALA A 74 -11.88 8.54 3.13
C ALA A 74 -12.84 9.53 3.84
N LYS A 75 -13.58 9.07 4.87
CA LYS A 75 -14.45 9.93 5.68
C LYS A 75 -13.66 10.98 6.46
N LYS A 76 -12.53 10.60 7.06
CA LYS A 76 -11.65 11.52 7.80
C LYS A 76 -10.97 12.52 6.86
N ALA A 77 -10.51 12.06 5.70
CA ALA A 77 -9.97 12.91 4.64
C ALA A 77 -10.98 13.99 4.23
N LYS A 78 -12.25 13.63 4.03
CA LYS A 78 -13.31 14.61 3.72
C LYS A 78 -13.42 15.72 4.78
N GLN A 79 -13.27 15.38 6.05
CA GLN A 79 -13.33 16.37 7.15
C GLN A 79 -12.11 17.29 7.15
N ILE A 80 -10.93 16.75 6.89
CA ILE A 80 -9.67 17.50 6.82
C ILE A 80 -9.70 18.46 5.63
N LEU A 81 -10.03 17.96 4.44
CA LEU A 81 -9.99 18.74 3.20
C LEU A 81 -10.96 19.92 3.19
N LYS A 82 -12.08 19.84 3.93
CA LYS A 82 -13.01 20.97 4.11
C LYS A 82 -12.39 22.19 4.80
N LYS A 83 -11.27 22.02 5.51
CA LYS A 83 -10.52 23.12 6.16
C LYS A 83 -9.58 23.83 5.18
N TYR A 84 -9.36 23.26 4.00
CA TYR A 84 -8.43 23.73 2.99
C TYR A 84 -9.16 24.12 1.71
N ASP A 85 -8.45 24.78 0.80
CA ASP A 85 -8.97 25.27 -0.49
C ASP A 85 -9.09 24.14 -1.53
N PHE A 86 -10.06 23.24 -1.30
CA PHE A 86 -10.45 22.17 -2.22
C PHE A 86 -11.91 22.34 -2.63
N THR A 87 -12.20 22.18 -3.92
CA THR A 87 -13.59 22.17 -4.40
C THR A 87 -14.31 20.88 -3.97
N LYS A 88 -15.65 20.86 -4.07
CA LYS A 88 -16.44 19.66 -3.73
C LYS A 88 -16.05 18.47 -4.62
N GLU A 89 -15.77 18.74 -5.89
CA GLU A 89 -15.36 17.76 -6.90
C GLU A 89 -13.96 17.22 -6.58
N GLU A 90 -13.00 18.09 -6.24
CA GLU A 90 -11.66 17.66 -5.83
C GLU A 90 -11.69 16.77 -4.58
N ILE A 91 -12.48 17.15 -3.57
CA ILE A 91 -12.67 16.34 -2.35
C ILE A 91 -13.24 14.97 -2.71
N MET A 92 -14.22 14.90 -3.61
CA MET A 92 -14.82 13.63 -4.03
C MET A 92 -13.80 12.73 -4.71
N ILE A 93 -12.97 13.26 -5.63
CA ILE A 93 -11.92 12.51 -6.32
C ILE A 93 -10.92 11.93 -5.31
N VAL A 94 -10.47 12.74 -4.34
CA VAL A 94 -9.53 12.30 -3.30
C VAL A 94 -10.15 11.21 -2.42
N CYS A 95 -11.39 11.41 -1.96
CA CYS A 95 -12.09 10.43 -1.12
C CYS A 95 -12.32 9.10 -1.85
N ASP A 96 -12.67 9.13 -3.13
CA ASP A 96 -12.88 7.93 -3.93
C ASP A 96 -11.57 7.16 -4.17
N ALA A 97 -10.48 7.88 -4.46
CA ALA A 97 -9.15 7.29 -4.55
C ALA A 97 -8.78 6.57 -3.25
N ILE A 98 -8.95 7.24 -2.10
CA ILE A 98 -8.65 6.66 -0.78
C ILE A 98 -9.56 5.47 -0.48
N ARG A 99 -10.86 5.54 -0.78
CA ARG A 99 -11.79 4.44 -0.50
C ARG A 99 -11.42 3.17 -1.27
N ASP A 100 -11.02 3.32 -2.54
CA ASP A 100 -10.90 2.20 -3.47
C ASP A 100 -9.46 1.66 -3.61
N HIS A 101 -8.46 2.27 -2.97
CA HIS A 101 -7.06 1.86 -3.12
C HIS A 101 -6.74 0.48 -2.51
N SER A 102 -7.32 0.16 -1.35
CA SER A 102 -6.89 -0.98 -0.53
C SER A 102 -7.03 -2.34 -1.25
N PHE A 103 -6.02 -3.21 -1.11
CA PHE A 103 -6.02 -4.54 -1.73
C PHE A 103 -7.21 -5.42 -1.28
N SER A 104 -7.61 -5.34 0.00
CA SER A 104 -8.68 -6.16 0.58
C SER A 104 -10.06 -5.88 0.02
N GLN A 105 -10.28 -4.69 -0.56
CA GLN A 105 -11.54 -4.34 -1.20
C GLN A 105 -11.66 -4.92 -2.63
N ASN A 106 -10.56 -5.40 -3.20
CA ASN A 106 -10.49 -5.96 -4.57
C ASN A 106 -11.16 -5.07 -5.63
N LYS A 107 -11.12 -3.75 -5.44
CA LYS A 107 -11.68 -2.77 -6.37
C LYS A 107 -10.62 -2.28 -7.33
N LYS A 108 -11.05 -2.07 -8.58
CA LYS A 108 -10.28 -1.33 -9.58
C LYS A 108 -10.78 0.11 -9.60
N PRO A 109 -9.95 1.10 -9.24
CA PRO A 109 -10.36 2.49 -9.27
C PRO A 109 -10.75 2.94 -10.68
N ALA A 110 -11.82 3.73 -10.79
CA ALA A 110 -12.28 4.25 -12.09
C ALA A 110 -11.38 5.40 -12.57
N THR A 111 -11.03 6.30 -11.65
CA THR A 111 -10.24 7.52 -11.92
C THR A 111 -8.76 7.23 -12.08
N LEU A 112 -8.06 8.12 -12.78
CA LEU A 112 -6.60 8.02 -12.93
C LEU A 112 -5.90 8.23 -11.58
N GLU A 113 -6.40 9.15 -10.76
CA GLU A 113 -5.92 9.45 -9.42
C GLU A 113 -5.99 8.22 -8.51
N GLY A 114 -7.12 7.51 -8.52
CA GLY A 114 -7.29 6.28 -7.75
C GLY A 114 -6.37 5.16 -8.24
N LYS A 115 -6.20 5.01 -9.55
CA LYS A 115 -5.27 4.03 -10.15
C LYS A 115 -3.83 4.31 -9.72
N ILE A 116 -3.41 5.57 -9.72
CA ILE A 116 -2.07 6.00 -9.33
C ILE A 116 -1.85 5.77 -7.83
N LEU A 117 -2.81 6.14 -6.98
CA LEU A 117 -2.71 5.90 -5.54
C LEU A 117 -2.60 4.40 -5.23
N GLN A 118 -3.47 3.59 -5.85
CA GLN A 118 -3.46 2.14 -5.66
C GLN A 118 -2.14 1.51 -6.12
N ASP A 119 -1.59 1.93 -7.25
CA ASP A 119 -0.28 1.46 -7.71
C ASP A 119 0.83 1.89 -6.74
N ALA A 120 0.81 3.14 -6.28
CA ALA A 120 1.81 3.68 -5.37
C ALA A 120 1.86 2.94 -4.02
N ASP A 121 0.70 2.59 -3.46
CA ASP A 121 0.56 1.78 -2.25
C ASP A 121 1.05 0.34 -2.49
N ARG A 122 0.58 -0.31 -3.56
CA ARG A 122 1.00 -1.67 -3.90
C ARG A 122 2.50 -1.80 -4.17
N LEU A 123 3.12 -0.77 -4.74
CA LEU A 123 4.56 -0.72 -4.94
C LEU A 123 5.34 -0.74 -3.62
N ASP A 124 4.79 -0.19 -2.53
CA ASP A 124 5.43 -0.22 -1.20
C ASP A 124 5.34 -1.60 -0.53
N ALA A 125 4.46 -2.49 -1.02
CA ALA A 125 4.35 -3.86 -0.55
C ALA A 125 5.34 -4.82 -1.24
N ILE A 126 6.08 -4.38 -2.26
CA ILE A 126 7.02 -5.21 -3.02
C ILE A 126 8.43 -4.60 -3.07
N GLY A 127 9.40 -5.40 -3.49
CA GLY A 127 10.82 -5.01 -3.46
C GLY A 127 11.44 -5.21 -2.07
N ALA A 128 12.57 -4.56 -1.81
CA ALA A 128 13.31 -4.72 -0.55
C ALA A 128 12.46 -4.34 0.69
N ILE A 129 11.73 -3.23 0.62
CA ILE A 129 10.79 -2.83 1.66
C ILE A 129 9.67 -3.87 1.82
N GLY A 130 9.16 -4.43 0.73
CA GLY A 130 8.17 -5.51 0.77
C GLY A 130 8.66 -6.73 1.55
N VAL A 131 9.90 -7.18 1.32
CA VAL A 131 10.52 -8.27 2.09
C VAL A 131 10.56 -7.93 3.57
N ALA A 132 11.13 -6.78 3.93
CA ALA A 132 11.26 -6.36 5.33
C ALA A 132 9.88 -6.29 6.03
N ARG A 133 8.88 -5.70 5.38
CA ARG A 133 7.52 -5.55 5.94
C ARG A 133 6.83 -6.89 6.15
N VAL A 134 7.00 -7.86 5.24
CA VAL A 134 6.40 -9.19 5.37
C VAL A 134 6.93 -9.91 6.60
N PHE A 135 8.25 -9.92 6.82
CA PHE A 135 8.82 -10.58 7.98
C PHE A 135 8.59 -9.82 9.29
N ALA A 136 8.60 -8.48 9.27
CA ALA A 136 8.22 -7.69 10.44
C ALA A 136 6.76 -7.95 10.86
N THR A 137 5.84 -8.02 9.89
CA THR A 137 4.43 -8.37 10.13
C THR A 137 4.27 -9.83 10.57
N GLY A 138 5.03 -10.75 9.97
CA GLY A 138 5.08 -12.15 10.40
C GLY A 138 5.48 -12.28 11.87
N GLY A 139 6.53 -11.57 12.27
CA GLY A 139 7.02 -11.51 13.65
C GLY A 139 5.99 -10.94 14.63
N SER A 140 5.35 -9.80 14.31
CA SER A 140 4.32 -9.21 15.17
C SER A 140 3.09 -10.11 15.34
N LEU A 141 2.78 -10.93 14.33
CA LEU A 141 1.71 -11.91 14.35
C LEU A 141 2.16 -13.28 14.88
N LYS A 142 3.41 -13.43 15.34
CA LYS A 142 4.01 -14.68 15.84
C LYS A 142 3.87 -15.84 14.85
N ARG A 143 3.95 -15.54 13.55
CA ARG A 143 3.88 -16.54 12.48
C ARG A 143 5.27 -17.13 12.22
N PRO A 144 5.38 -18.46 12.10
CA PRO A 144 6.58 -19.08 11.56
C PRO A 144 6.95 -18.51 10.19
N PHE A 145 8.24 -18.61 9.83
CA PHE A 145 8.72 -18.10 8.56
C PHE A 145 8.12 -18.89 7.40
N TYR A 146 8.21 -20.22 7.44
CA TYR A 146 7.76 -21.11 6.38
C TYR A 146 7.31 -22.46 6.95
N ASN A 147 6.65 -23.26 6.12
CA ASN A 147 6.34 -24.66 6.42
C ASN A 147 7.61 -25.51 6.23
N ILE A 148 7.93 -26.40 7.17
CA ILE A 148 9.19 -27.17 7.13
C ILE A 148 9.27 -28.19 5.98
N ASP A 149 8.13 -28.79 5.60
CA ASP A 149 8.08 -29.84 4.58
C ASP A 149 7.94 -29.26 3.16
N ASP A 150 7.27 -28.11 3.03
CA ASP A 150 7.12 -27.41 1.75
C ASP A 150 7.22 -25.88 1.94
N PRO A 151 8.44 -25.32 2.13
CA PRO A 151 8.61 -23.89 2.42
C PRO A 151 8.08 -22.96 1.31
N PHE A 152 8.05 -23.44 0.07
CA PHE A 152 7.80 -22.62 -1.13
C PHE A 152 6.51 -22.97 -1.87
N CYS A 153 5.61 -23.73 -1.25
CA CYS A 153 4.30 -24.10 -1.81
C CYS A 153 4.40 -24.83 -3.15
N LYS A 154 5.32 -25.79 -3.28
CA LYS A 154 5.47 -26.62 -4.48
C LYS A 154 4.28 -27.55 -4.68
N THR A 155 3.73 -28.10 -3.60
CA THR A 155 2.60 -29.05 -3.64
C THR A 155 1.38 -28.56 -2.88
N ARG A 156 1.56 -27.71 -1.85
CA ARG A 156 0.45 -27.18 -1.06
C ARG A 156 -0.07 -25.83 -1.58
N ILE A 157 -1.30 -25.51 -1.20
CA ILE A 157 -1.87 -24.17 -1.39
C ILE A 157 -1.24 -23.23 -0.34
N PRO A 158 -0.72 -22.05 -0.75
CA PRO A 158 -0.20 -21.08 0.21
C PRO A 158 -1.26 -20.64 1.23
N ASN A 159 -0.91 -20.59 2.51
CA ASN A 159 -1.70 -20.09 3.63
C ASN A 159 -0.92 -19.03 4.44
N ASP A 160 -1.08 -17.77 4.02
CA ASP A 160 -0.40 -16.62 4.63
C ASP A 160 -0.92 -16.22 6.01
N LYS A 161 -1.93 -16.94 6.55
CA LYS A 161 -2.36 -16.80 7.94
C LYS A 161 -1.48 -17.61 8.90
N ILE A 162 -0.84 -18.66 8.39
CA ILE A 162 -0.01 -19.57 9.18
C ILE A 162 1.47 -19.27 8.93
N TRP A 163 1.90 -19.20 7.68
CA TRP A 163 3.31 -19.06 7.31
C TRP A 163 3.61 -17.73 6.61
N THR A 164 4.73 -17.11 6.96
CA THR A 164 5.10 -15.77 6.48
C THR A 164 5.49 -15.77 4.99
N VAL A 165 6.28 -16.75 4.55
CA VAL A 165 6.74 -16.91 3.15
C VAL A 165 5.55 -17.09 2.19
N ASP A 166 4.47 -17.71 2.63
CA ASP A 166 3.27 -17.91 1.82
C ASP A 166 2.64 -16.59 1.34
N HIS A 167 2.86 -15.50 2.08
CA HIS A 167 2.36 -14.18 1.70
C HIS A 167 2.95 -13.70 0.37
N PHE A 168 4.18 -14.14 0.03
CA PHE A 168 4.79 -13.87 -1.27
C PHE A 168 3.92 -14.43 -2.40
N TYR A 169 3.45 -15.68 -2.25
CA TYR A 169 2.65 -16.37 -3.27
C TYR A 169 1.18 -15.96 -3.24
N GLN A 170 0.60 -15.76 -2.06
CA GLN A 170 -0.79 -15.33 -1.93
C GLN A 170 -1.02 -13.94 -2.51
N LYS A 171 -0.08 -13.02 -2.26
CA LYS A 171 -0.27 -11.59 -2.59
C LYS A 171 0.90 -11.01 -3.38
N LEU A 172 2.11 -10.97 -2.81
CA LEU A 172 3.14 -10.04 -3.31
C LEU A 172 3.52 -10.28 -4.77
N LEU A 173 3.72 -11.54 -5.17
CA LEU A 173 4.11 -11.92 -6.53
C LEU A 173 2.99 -11.67 -7.56
N LYS A 174 1.74 -11.47 -7.12
CA LYS A 174 0.60 -11.13 -7.99
C LYS A 174 0.46 -9.63 -8.22
N LEU A 175 1.08 -8.79 -7.38
CA LEU A 175 0.87 -7.34 -7.43
C LEU A 175 1.35 -6.72 -8.73
N GLU A 176 2.40 -7.25 -9.36
CA GLU A 176 2.91 -6.77 -10.65
C GLU A 176 1.83 -6.79 -11.75
N SER A 177 1.11 -7.91 -11.90
CA SER A 177 0.05 -8.05 -12.90
C SER A 177 -1.19 -7.22 -12.58
N LEU A 178 -1.36 -6.82 -11.32
CA LEU A 178 -2.51 -6.05 -10.86
C LEU A 178 -2.30 -4.54 -10.93
N MET A 179 -1.10 -4.06 -11.29
CA MET A 179 -0.83 -2.63 -11.48
C MET A 179 -1.72 -2.04 -12.58
N ASN A 180 -2.19 -0.82 -12.37
CA ASN A 180 -3.13 -0.13 -13.23
C ASN A 180 -2.45 0.68 -14.34
N THR A 181 -1.36 1.38 -14.00
CA THR A 181 -0.67 2.36 -14.85
C THR A 181 0.53 1.75 -15.56
N LYS A 182 0.95 2.36 -16.68
CA LYS A 182 2.14 1.89 -17.42
C LYS A 182 3.39 2.06 -16.58
N SER A 183 3.55 3.21 -15.94
CA SER A 183 4.70 3.48 -15.08
C SER A 183 4.72 2.64 -13.81
N GLY A 184 3.56 2.37 -13.20
CA GLY A 184 3.40 1.45 -12.07
C GLY A 184 3.86 0.02 -12.41
N LYS A 185 3.42 -0.51 -13.57
CA LYS A 185 3.86 -1.83 -14.07
C LYS A 185 5.38 -1.93 -14.25
N ILE A 186 6.00 -0.91 -14.85
CA ILE A 186 7.45 -0.88 -15.09
C ILE A 186 8.22 -0.94 -13.77
N GLU A 187 7.80 -0.17 -12.78
CA GLU A 187 8.44 -0.16 -11.46
C GLU A 187 8.18 -1.46 -10.70
N ALA A 188 6.95 -1.98 -10.78
CA ALA A 188 6.58 -3.23 -10.13
C ALA A 188 7.43 -4.41 -10.63
N LYS A 189 7.65 -4.52 -11.94
CA LYS A 189 8.53 -5.56 -12.52
C LYS A 189 9.93 -5.56 -11.91
N LYS A 190 10.52 -4.38 -11.70
CA LYS A 190 11.84 -4.25 -11.06
C LYS A 190 11.80 -4.74 -9.61
N ARG A 191 10.77 -4.36 -8.86
CA ARG A 191 10.61 -4.73 -7.44
C ARG A 191 10.25 -6.20 -7.25
N THR A 192 9.43 -6.79 -8.13
CA THR A 192 9.13 -8.23 -8.13
C THR A 192 10.38 -9.06 -8.37
N LYS A 193 11.33 -8.59 -9.20
CA LYS A 193 12.62 -9.27 -9.40
C LYS A 193 13.36 -9.44 -8.06
N VAL A 194 13.35 -8.43 -7.20
CA VAL A 194 13.94 -8.52 -5.86
C VAL A 194 13.26 -9.58 -5.01
N LEU A 195 11.92 -9.66 -5.04
CA LEU A 195 11.19 -10.70 -4.31
C LEU A 195 11.55 -12.11 -4.77
N ARG A 196 11.66 -12.31 -6.10
CA ARG A 196 12.03 -13.59 -6.69
C ARG A 196 13.46 -14.00 -6.35
N GLU A 197 14.39 -13.04 -6.37
CA GLU A 197 15.78 -13.31 -5.98
C GLU A 197 15.87 -13.66 -4.49
N PHE A 198 15.17 -12.92 -3.63
CA PHE A 198 15.10 -13.25 -2.20
C PHE A 198 14.59 -14.68 -1.96
N LEU A 199 13.48 -15.07 -2.60
CA LEU A 199 12.94 -16.44 -2.48
C LEU A 199 13.91 -17.50 -2.99
N LYS A 200 14.63 -17.20 -4.08
CA LYS A 200 15.64 -18.10 -4.64
C LYS A 200 16.79 -18.31 -3.66
N GLN A 201 17.34 -17.23 -3.08
CA GLN A 201 18.41 -17.33 -2.08
C GLN A 201 17.93 -18.07 -0.84
N LEU A 202 16.74 -17.72 -0.31
CA LEU A 202 16.15 -18.42 0.81
C LEU A 202 16.01 -19.93 0.55
N SER A 203 15.65 -20.34 -0.68
CA SER A 203 15.53 -21.77 -1.04
C SER A 203 16.85 -22.54 -1.12
N GLN A 204 17.99 -21.85 -1.07
CA GLN A 204 19.32 -22.45 -0.99
C GLN A 204 19.79 -22.58 0.46
N GLU A 205 19.20 -21.82 1.37
CA GLU A 205 19.54 -21.79 2.80
C GLU A 205 18.70 -22.78 3.63
N VAL A 206 17.51 -23.18 3.14
CA VAL A 206 16.51 -23.97 3.89
C VAL A 206 16.09 -25.24 3.16
#